data_AF-A0A9W6GTC4-F1
#
_entry.id   AF-A0A9W6GTC4-F1
#
_cell.length_a   1.000
_cell.length_b   1.000
_cell.length_c   1.000
_cell.angle_alpha   90.00
_cell.angle_beta   90.00
_cell.angle_gamma   90.00
#
_symmetry.space_group_name_H-M   'P 1'
#
loop_
_entity.id
_entity.type
_entity.pdbx_description
1 polymer ?
#
loop_
_entity_poly.entity_id
_entity_poly.type
_entity_poly.pdbx_seq_one_letter_code
_entity_poly.pdbx_strand_id
1 'polypeptide(L)'
;MDRDTAGDFADSTPLPADAEFSASDGAPDAKTMSARALVVAQGKHRFYSLVLPSDLLADTCMVEPRVDNPIDGFQRLLDEKRAKSIARYIDAGFGTVPGAVVLSAQSRAHLKFDRDTGALTFRKDKKAFLIIDGQHRIYGFKLAKSSVSVPVVIYNRLSRAQECRLFMDINTKQRPVPNELLLDIRRLSEVETETEALLHNVFDLFHTRKDSALAGLLSPAERKKNMISRVTFNAALRSIKGAFVGAPADEVYGVLNAYLRACRHGLGLHAIDENIANPVLFKALMLLFTNVAERVADRHGGKYTVANFEDVLIPFFRRLKKSDLPRAGMSHTVLHEHYSKALSAGFLLKQWLFA
;
A
#
# COMPACT_ATOMS: atom_id res chain seq x y z
N MET A 1 -1.52 12.77 -22.50
CA MET A 1 -1.32 11.38 -22.97
C MET A 1 0.14 11.28 -23.37
N ASP A 2 0.92 10.47 -22.66
CA ASP A 2 2.36 10.33 -22.92
C ASP A 2 2.63 9.62 -24.24
N ARG A 3 3.67 10.07 -24.94
CA ARG A 3 4.13 9.55 -26.25
C ARG A 3 4.39 8.04 -26.25
N ASP A 4 4.69 7.45 -25.10
CA ASP A 4 4.95 6.02 -24.95
C ASP A 4 3.69 5.15 -25.06
N THR A 5 2.50 5.74 -24.95
CA THR A 5 1.25 4.99 -25.09
C THR A 5 0.92 4.69 -26.56
N ALA A 6 1.53 5.41 -27.52
CA ALA A 6 1.14 5.40 -28.92
C ALA A 6 1.62 4.16 -29.71
N GLY A 7 2.69 3.49 -29.26
CA GLY A 7 3.33 2.38 -29.97
C GLY A 7 2.54 1.06 -29.96
N ASP A 8 1.62 0.88 -29.00
CA ASP A 8 0.90 -0.40 -28.79
C ASP A 8 -0.45 -0.49 -29.52
N PHE A 9 -0.83 0.54 -30.29
CA PHE A 9 -2.16 0.63 -30.93
C PHE A 9 -2.28 -0.09 -32.28
N ALA A 10 -1.19 -0.59 -32.86
CA ALA A 10 -1.17 -1.04 -34.25
C ALA A 10 -1.88 -2.38 -34.53
N ASP A 11 -2.04 -3.28 -33.54
CA ASP A 11 -2.59 -4.62 -33.77
C ASP A 11 -3.83 -4.92 -32.91
N SER A 12 -4.93 -4.25 -33.24
CA SER A 12 -6.26 -4.58 -32.72
C SER A 12 -7.12 -5.22 -33.80
N THR A 13 -7.08 -6.56 -33.87
CA THR A 13 -7.96 -7.36 -34.73
C THR A 13 -9.42 -7.13 -34.33
N PRO A 14 -10.34 -6.88 -35.28
CA PRO A 14 -11.75 -6.64 -34.98
C PRO A 14 -12.43 -7.84 -34.31
N LEU A 15 -13.35 -7.57 -33.38
CA LEU A 15 -14.34 -8.57 -32.96
C LEU A 15 -15.41 -8.69 -34.07
N PRO A 16 -15.80 -9.91 -34.47
CA PRO A 16 -16.80 -10.09 -35.52
C PRO A 16 -18.15 -9.50 -35.11
N ALA A 17 -18.82 -8.86 -36.07
CA ALA A 17 -20.16 -8.31 -35.90
C ALA A 17 -21.20 -9.42 -35.63
N ASP A 18 -22.18 -9.08 -34.80
CA ASP A 18 -23.27 -9.96 -34.38
C ASP A 18 -23.94 -10.64 -35.58
N ALA A 19 -23.77 -11.95 -35.72
CA ALA A 19 -24.63 -12.77 -36.58
C ALA A 19 -26.00 -12.89 -35.90
N GLU A 20 -27.04 -12.42 -36.59
CA GLU A 20 -28.45 -12.55 -36.21
C GLU A 20 -28.78 -14.02 -35.93
N PHE A 21 -29.45 -14.29 -34.80
CA PHE A 21 -30.04 -15.59 -34.53
C PHE A 21 -31.46 -15.41 -34.01
N SER A 22 -32.37 -16.12 -34.69
CA SER A 22 -33.80 -16.14 -34.48
C SER A 22 -34.20 -16.54 -33.06
N ALA A 23 -35.21 -15.86 -32.54
CA ALA A 23 -35.88 -16.19 -31.30
C ALA A 23 -36.39 -17.64 -31.30
N SER A 24 -35.97 -18.42 -30.30
CA SER A 24 -36.68 -19.62 -29.87
C SER A 24 -37.35 -19.29 -28.54
N ASP A 25 -38.66 -19.11 -28.56
CA ASP A 25 -39.50 -18.97 -27.37
C ASP A 25 -39.34 -20.20 -26.48
N GLY A 26 -38.91 -19.98 -25.24
CA GLY A 26 -38.85 -21.00 -24.20
C GLY A 26 -39.13 -20.35 -22.84
N ALA A 27 -40.12 -20.88 -22.13
CA ALA A 27 -40.56 -20.43 -20.81
C ALA A 27 -39.39 -20.30 -19.80
N PRO A 28 -39.48 -19.41 -18.79
CA PRO A 28 -38.40 -19.16 -17.85
C PRO A 28 -38.12 -20.41 -16.99
N ASP A 29 -37.02 -21.10 -17.30
CA ASP A 29 -36.50 -22.23 -16.55
C ASP A 29 -35.81 -21.71 -15.28
N ALA A 30 -36.01 -22.36 -14.12
CA ALA A 30 -35.44 -21.99 -12.82
C ALA A 30 -33.89 -21.91 -12.80
N LYS A 31 -33.26 -22.42 -13.86
CA LYS A 31 -31.81 -22.41 -14.14
C LYS A 31 -31.31 -21.14 -14.84
N THR A 32 -32.18 -20.20 -15.18
CA THR A 32 -31.81 -18.96 -15.90
C THR A 32 -31.99 -17.73 -15.02
N MET A 33 -31.21 -16.68 -15.31
CA MET A 33 -31.30 -15.36 -14.70
C MET A 33 -31.42 -14.33 -15.82
N SER A 34 -32.26 -13.32 -15.62
CA SER A 34 -32.37 -12.17 -16.50
C SER A 34 -32.25 -10.88 -15.69
N ALA A 35 -31.47 -9.92 -16.19
CA ALA A 35 -31.29 -8.62 -15.57
C ALA A 35 -31.16 -7.54 -16.65
N ARG A 36 -31.62 -6.32 -16.35
CA ARG A 36 -31.39 -5.19 -17.27
C ARG A 36 -29.90 -4.88 -17.35
N ALA A 37 -29.42 -4.68 -18.57
CA ALA A 37 -28.04 -4.32 -18.85
C ALA A 37 -27.94 -3.21 -19.88
N LEU A 38 -26.88 -2.42 -19.76
CA LEU A 38 -26.50 -1.42 -20.74
C LEU A 38 -25.42 -1.99 -21.65
N VAL A 39 -25.59 -1.83 -22.96
CA VAL A 39 -24.53 -2.12 -23.92
C VAL A 39 -23.58 -0.92 -23.93
N VAL A 40 -22.32 -1.17 -23.62
CA VAL A 40 -21.27 -0.15 -23.62
C VAL A 40 -20.31 -0.44 -24.76
N ALA A 41 -20.04 0.57 -25.58
CA ALA A 41 -19.06 0.53 -26.65
C ALA A 41 -17.88 1.47 -26.33
N GLN A 42 -16.66 0.93 -26.32
CA GLN A 42 -15.43 1.68 -26.11
C GLN A 42 -14.42 1.31 -27.19
N GLY A 43 -14.24 2.20 -28.17
CA GLY A 43 -13.44 1.89 -29.37
C GLY A 43 -14.00 0.66 -30.07
N LYS A 44 -13.16 -0.37 -30.23
CA LYS A 44 -13.51 -1.66 -30.85
C LYS A 44 -14.15 -2.66 -29.89
N HIS A 45 -14.25 -2.34 -28.60
CA HIS A 45 -14.76 -3.26 -27.58
C HIS A 45 -16.23 -3.00 -27.28
N ARG A 46 -17.00 -4.08 -27.12
CA ARG A 46 -18.39 -4.05 -26.64
C ARG A 46 -18.52 -4.98 -25.43
N PHE A 47 -19.24 -4.52 -24.43
CA PHE A 47 -19.51 -5.27 -23.21
C PHE A 47 -20.81 -4.80 -22.56
N TYR A 48 -21.31 -5.58 -21.61
CA TYR A 48 -22.53 -5.27 -20.87
C TYR A 48 -22.19 -4.72 -19.49
N SER A 49 -22.83 -3.64 -19.09
CA SER A 49 -22.78 -3.11 -17.73
C SER A 49 -24.12 -3.30 -17.05
N LEU A 50 -24.11 -3.88 -15.86
CA LEU A 50 -25.30 -4.20 -15.09
C LEU A 50 -24.98 -4.31 -13.60
N VAL A 51 -26.01 -4.52 -12.79
CA VAL A 51 -25.87 -4.76 -11.36
C VAL A 51 -26.36 -6.17 -11.05
N LEU A 52 -25.55 -6.97 -10.37
CA LEU A 52 -25.92 -8.33 -9.95
C LEU A 52 -25.76 -8.51 -8.44
N PRO A 53 -26.58 -9.37 -7.81
CA PRO A 53 -26.38 -9.78 -6.42
C PRO A 53 -25.05 -10.51 -6.22
N SER A 54 -24.39 -10.25 -5.08
CA SER A 54 -23.07 -10.80 -4.79
C SER A 54 -23.06 -12.32 -4.59
N ASP A 55 -24.15 -12.89 -4.07
CA ASP A 55 -24.38 -14.33 -3.93
C ASP A 55 -24.48 -15.02 -5.30
N LEU A 56 -25.18 -14.42 -6.26
CA LEU A 56 -25.22 -14.92 -7.63
C LEU A 56 -23.83 -14.95 -8.27
N LEU A 57 -23.02 -13.91 -8.05
CA LEU A 57 -21.64 -13.87 -8.54
C LEU A 57 -20.78 -14.96 -7.89
N ALA A 58 -20.91 -15.16 -6.58
CA ALA A 58 -20.20 -16.21 -5.85
C ALA A 58 -20.51 -17.62 -6.36
N ASP A 59 -21.74 -17.85 -6.85
CA ASP A 59 -22.20 -19.14 -7.35
C ASP A 59 -21.91 -19.39 -8.83
N THR A 60 -21.69 -18.36 -9.63
CA THR A 60 -21.60 -18.48 -11.10
C THR A 60 -20.23 -18.16 -11.70
N CYS A 61 -19.30 -17.67 -10.87
CA CYS A 61 -17.97 -17.25 -11.31
C CYS A 61 -16.88 -18.25 -10.93
N MET A 62 -15.88 -18.39 -11.80
CA MET A 62 -14.70 -19.23 -11.61
C MET A 62 -13.39 -18.47 -11.83
N VAL A 63 -12.30 -19.04 -11.31
CA VAL A 63 -10.92 -18.62 -11.57
C VAL A 63 -10.14 -19.77 -12.21
N GLU A 64 -9.06 -19.44 -12.91
CA GLU A 64 -8.08 -20.38 -13.47
C GLU A 64 -6.66 -19.99 -13.03
N PRO A 65 -6.26 -20.37 -11.80
CA PRO A 65 -4.94 -20.12 -11.28
C PRO A 65 -3.88 -20.85 -12.11
N ARG A 66 -2.74 -20.19 -12.35
CA ARG A 66 -1.62 -20.80 -13.08
C ARG A 66 -1.07 -22.06 -12.41
N VAL A 67 -1.19 -22.17 -11.08
CA VAL A 67 -0.73 -23.35 -10.33
C VAL A 67 -1.62 -24.58 -10.60
N ASP A 68 -2.91 -24.38 -10.82
CA ASP A 68 -3.88 -25.46 -11.04
C ASP A 68 -4.00 -25.80 -12.53
N ASN A 69 -3.73 -24.83 -13.41
CA ASN A 69 -3.61 -25.01 -14.86
C ASN A 69 -2.28 -24.37 -15.35
N PRO A 70 -1.15 -25.11 -15.30
CA PRO A 70 0.16 -24.58 -15.68
C PRO A 70 0.29 -24.16 -17.15
N ILE A 71 -0.57 -24.70 -18.02
CA ILE A 71 -0.53 -24.47 -19.47
C ILE A 71 -1.35 -23.24 -19.82
N ASP A 72 -2.63 -23.18 -19.42
CA ASP A 72 -3.53 -22.11 -19.84
C ASP A 72 -3.85 -21.08 -18.73
N GLY A 73 -3.62 -21.41 -17.46
CA GLY A 73 -3.95 -20.56 -16.31
C GLY A 73 -3.03 -19.34 -16.23
N PHE A 74 -3.64 -18.16 -16.10
CA PHE A 74 -2.89 -16.88 -16.03
C PHE A 74 -3.13 -16.09 -14.74
N GLN A 75 -3.99 -16.59 -13.84
CA GLN A 75 -4.34 -15.89 -12.61
C GLN A 75 -3.44 -16.26 -11.44
N ARG A 76 -3.31 -15.33 -10.49
CA ARG A 76 -2.57 -15.55 -9.23
C ARG A 76 -3.39 -16.35 -8.23
N LEU A 77 -2.67 -17.05 -7.34
CA LEU A 77 -3.25 -17.67 -6.15
C LEU A 77 -4.08 -16.65 -5.35
N LEU A 78 -5.21 -17.13 -4.84
CA LEU A 78 -6.08 -16.34 -3.98
C LEU A 78 -5.38 -16.08 -2.63
N ASP A 79 -5.55 -14.87 -2.12
CA ASP A 79 -5.16 -14.52 -0.76
C ASP A 79 -6.42 -14.61 0.13
N GLU A 80 -6.52 -15.68 0.91
CA GLU A 80 -7.65 -15.89 1.81
C GLU A 80 -7.81 -14.78 2.85
N LYS A 81 -6.70 -14.21 3.36
CA LYS A 81 -6.77 -13.16 4.38
C LYS A 81 -7.44 -11.92 3.79
N ARG A 82 -7.08 -11.58 2.55
CA ARG A 82 -7.71 -10.47 1.82
C ARG A 82 -9.20 -10.71 1.60
N ALA A 83 -9.59 -11.91 1.20
CA ALA A 83 -11.01 -12.21 0.97
C ALA A 83 -11.83 -12.20 2.27
N LYS A 84 -11.29 -12.75 3.37
CA LYS A 84 -11.91 -12.67 4.72
C LYS A 84 -12.07 -11.23 5.20
N SER A 85 -11.09 -10.36 4.91
CA SER A 85 -11.18 -8.92 5.20
C SER A 85 -12.34 -8.25 4.44
N ILE A 86 -12.50 -8.56 3.14
CA ILE A 86 -13.61 -8.05 2.33
C ILE A 86 -14.96 -8.53 2.88
N ALA A 87 -15.07 -9.81 3.25
CA ALA A 87 -16.31 -10.35 3.84
C ALA A 87 -16.71 -9.59 5.12
N ARG A 88 -15.76 -9.39 6.04
CA ARG A 88 -15.99 -8.59 7.26
C ARG A 88 -16.38 -7.16 6.96
N TYR A 89 -15.76 -6.54 5.96
CA TYR A 89 -16.07 -5.17 5.55
C TYR A 89 -17.52 -5.03 5.06
N ILE A 90 -18.01 -6.02 4.31
CA ILE A 90 -19.40 -6.08 3.84
C ILE A 90 -20.36 -6.34 5.00
N ASP A 91 -20.07 -7.34 5.83
CA ASP A 91 -20.92 -7.72 6.96
C ASP A 91 -20.98 -6.66 8.07
N ALA A 92 -20.02 -5.73 8.11
CA ALA A 92 -20.07 -4.57 8.99
C ALA A 92 -21.16 -3.54 8.61
N GLY A 93 -21.79 -3.66 7.44
CA GLY A 93 -22.96 -2.86 7.03
C GLY A 93 -22.67 -1.42 6.56
N PHE A 94 -21.50 -0.86 6.89
CA PHE A 94 -21.07 0.48 6.44
C PHE A 94 -20.22 0.45 5.17
N GLY A 95 -19.85 -0.73 4.69
CA GLY A 95 -18.90 -0.89 3.59
C GLY A 95 -19.56 -0.82 2.22
N THR A 96 -19.05 0.05 1.34
CA THR A 96 -19.46 0.08 -0.08
C THR A 96 -18.44 -0.65 -0.95
N VAL A 97 -18.90 -1.45 -1.93
CA VAL A 97 -18.03 -2.05 -2.96
C VAL A 97 -18.34 -1.43 -4.33
N PRO A 98 -17.92 -0.18 -4.58
CA PRO A 98 -18.34 0.56 -5.76
C PRO A 98 -17.61 0.14 -7.04
N GLY A 99 -16.44 -0.49 -6.91
CA GLY A 99 -15.70 -0.97 -8.08
C GLY A 99 -16.46 -2.09 -8.79
N ALA A 100 -16.52 -2.04 -10.12
CA ALA A 100 -17.12 -3.11 -10.89
C ALA A 100 -16.25 -4.38 -10.88
N VAL A 101 -16.86 -5.57 -10.92
CA VAL A 101 -16.14 -6.81 -11.25
C VAL A 101 -16.18 -7.03 -12.76
N VAL A 102 -15.09 -7.52 -13.33
CA VAL A 102 -14.96 -7.72 -14.78
C VAL A 102 -14.97 -9.21 -15.08
N LEU A 103 -15.91 -9.65 -15.91
CA LEU A 103 -16.18 -11.05 -16.22
C LEU A 103 -16.07 -11.31 -17.73
N SER A 104 -15.62 -12.51 -18.07
CA SER A 104 -15.69 -13.08 -19.42
C SER A 104 -16.73 -14.20 -19.42
N ALA A 105 -17.83 -14.01 -20.15
CA ALA A 105 -18.88 -15.01 -20.30
C ALA A 105 -18.36 -16.21 -21.10
N GLN A 106 -18.43 -17.37 -20.47
CA GLN A 106 -18.04 -18.65 -21.07
C GLN A 106 -19.23 -19.25 -21.83
N SER A 107 -18.97 -20.20 -22.72
CA SER A 107 -20.03 -20.84 -23.52
C SER A 107 -21.16 -21.44 -22.67
N ARG A 108 -20.83 -21.90 -21.45
CA ARG A 108 -21.78 -22.46 -20.47
C ARG A 108 -22.81 -21.45 -19.96
N ALA A 109 -22.52 -20.15 -20.03
CA ALA A 109 -23.47 -19.11 -19.64
C ALA A 109 -24.66 -19.01 -20.60
N HIS A 110 -24.50 -19.42 -21.87
CA HIS A 110 -25.48 -19.19 -22.93
C HIS A 110 -26.03 -17.75 -22.92
N LEU A 111 -25.12 -16.78 -22.84
CA LEU A 111 -25.45 -15.37 -22.69
C LEU A 111 -26.24 -14.87 -23.91
N LYS A 112 -27.42 -14.29 -23.66
CA LYS A 112 -28.29 -13.69 -24.68
C LYS A 112 -28.67 -12.28 -24.24
N PHE A 113 -28.62 -11.33 -25.17
CA PHE A 113 -29.07 -9.96 -24.94
C PHE A 113 -30.24 -9.65 -25.86
N ASP A 114 -31.34 -9.23 -25.28
CA ASP A 114 -32.50 -8.72 -25.99
C ASP A 114 -32.38 -7.19 -26.10
N ARG A 115 -32.32 -6.69 -27.32
CA ARG A 115 -32.15 -5.26 -27.61
C ARG A 115 -33.40 -4.44 -27.34
N ASP A 116 -34.59 -5.05 -27.46
CA ASP A 116 -35.87 -4.35 -27.32
C ASP A 116 -36.19 -4.15 -25.84
N THR A 117 -35.92 -5.17 -25.02
CA THR A 117 -36.17 -5.12 -23.57
C THR A 117 -34.96 -4.65 -22.76
N GLY A 118 -33.76 -4.67 -23.35
CA GLY A 118 -32.49 -4.42 -22.65
C GLY A 118 -32.13 -5.52 -21.65
N ALA A 119 -32.72 -6.71 -21.79
CA ALA A 119 -32.55 -7.81 -20.86
C ALA A 119 -31.36 -8.69 -21.25
N LEU A 120 -30.40 -8.85 -20.33
CA LEU A 120 -29.31 -9.79 -20.44
C LEU A 120 -29.66 -11.07 -19.68
N THR A 121 -29.77 -12.18 -20.40
CA THR A 121 -30.17 -13.48 -19.87
C THR A 121 -29.03 -14.48 -19.95
N PHE A 122 -28.81 -15.25 -18.89
CA PHE A 122 -27.78 -16.28 -18.80
C PHE A 122 -28.20 -17.44 -17.89
N ARG A 123 -27.51 -18.58 -18.02
CA ARG A 123 -27.69 -19.74 -17.15
C ARG A 123 -26.89 -19.59 -15.86
N LYS A 124 -27.49 -20.00 -14.74
CA LYS A 124 -26.84 -20.09 -13.43
C LYS A 124 -25.97 -21.36 -13.37
N ASP A 125 -24.78 -21.30 -13.99
CA ASP A 125 -23.78 -22.37 -13.97
C ASP A 125 -22.53 -21.91 -13.21
N LYS A 126 -21.92 -22.81 -12.41
CA LYS A 126 -20.73 -22.49 -11.60
C LYS A 126 -19.51 -22.04 -12.41
N LYS A 127 -19.51 -22.32 -13.70
CA LYS A 127 -18.47 -21.94 -14.66
C LYS A 127 -19.04 -21.07 -15.78
N ALA A 128 -20.12 -20.34 -15.50
CA ALA A 128 -20.72 -19.42 -16.47
C ALA A 128 -19.77 -18.25 -16.78
N PHE A 129 -19.04 -17.75 -15.78
CA PHE A 129 -18.18 -16.59 -15.93
C PHE A 129 -16.75 -16.87 -15.45
N LEU A 130 -15.78 -16.57 -16.30
CA LEU A 130 -14.39 -16.46 -15.88
C LEU A 130 -14.16 -15.06 -15.32
N ILE A 131 -13.58 -14.97 -14.13
CA ILE A 131 -13.26 -13.69 -13.50
C ILE A 131 -12.01 -13.11 -14.18
N ILE A 132 -12.09 -11.90 -14.72
CA ILE A 132 -10.92 -11.19 -15.25
C ILE A 132 -10.37 -10.21 -14.20
N ASP A 133 -11.24 -9.49 -13.50
CA ASP A 133 -10.86 -8.68 -12.34
C ASP A 133 -11.86 -8.82 -11.19
N GLY A 134 -11.35 -8.75 -9.97
CA GLY A 134 -12.15 -8.85 -8.74
C GLY A 134 -12.19 -10.24 -8.09
N GLN A 135 -11.22 -11.13 -8.36
CA GLN A 135 -11.20 -12.49 -7.78
C GLN A 135 -11.34 -12.50 -6.25
N HIS A 136 -10.64 -11.62 -5.53
CA HIS A 136 -10.74 -11.54 -4.05
C HIS A 136 -12.09 -10.99 -3.58
N ARG A 137 -12.74 -10.14 -4.39
CA ARG A 137 -14.08 -9.60 -4.08
C ARG A 137 -15.12 -10.69 -4.20
N ILE A 138 -15.13 -11.42 -5.31
CA ILE A 138 -16.08 -12.53 -5.53
C ILE A 138 -15.88 -13.63 -4.48
N TYR A 139 -14.65 -13.96 -4.12
CA TYR A 139 -14.42 -14.89 -3.01
C TYR A 139 -14.82 -14.32 -1.65
N GLY A 140 -14.63 -13.02 -1.43
CA GLY A 140 -15.14 -12.32 -0.25
C GLY A 140 -16.66 -12.41 -0.14
N PHE A 141 -17.39 -12.25 -1.25
CA PHE A 141 -18.84 -12.41 -1.31
C PHE A 141 -19.29 -13.82 -0.93
N LYS A 142 -18.52 -14.84 -1.33
CA LYS A 142 -18.78 -16.23 -0.94
C LYS A 142 -18.64 -16.48 0.57
N LEU A 143 -17.82 -15.67 1.25
CA LEU A 143 -17.60 -15.77 2.69
C LEU A 143 -18.49 -14.84 3.52
N ALA A 144 -19.03 -13.80 2.91
CA ALA A 144 -19.92 -12.84 3.56
C ALA A 144 -21.27 -13.48 3.86
N LYS A 145 -21.91 -13.06 4.95
CA LYS A 145 -23.27 -13.49 5.29
C LYS A 145 -24.32 -12.63 4.60
N SER A 146 -23.97 -11.38 4.31
CA SER A 146 -24.84 -10.38 3.70
C SER A 146 -24.67 -10.38 2.17
N SER A 147 -25.77 -10.26 1.42
CA SER A 147 -25.72 -10.03 -0.03
C SER A 147 -25.78 -8.54 -0.34
N VAL A 148 -24.96 -8.09 -1.28
CA VAL A 148 -24.92 -6.70 -1.76
C VAL A 148 -25.07 -6.64 -3.27
N SER A 149 -25.59 -5.54 -3.78
CA SER A 149 -25.63 -5.25 -5.21
C SER A 149 -24.25 -4.81 -5.69
N VAL A 150 -23.72 -5.51 -6.69
CA VAL A 150 -22.36 -5.30 -7.21
C VAL A 150 -22.44 -4.80 -8.65
N PRO A 151 -21.74 -3.71 -9.02
CA PRO A 151 -21.58 -3.33 -10.41
C PRO A 151 -20.77 -4.40 -11.16
N VAL A 152 -21.23 -4.80 -12.34
CA VAL A 152 -20.64 -5.87 -13.14
C VAL A 152 -20.42 -5.38 -14.56
N VAL A 153 -19.28 -5.75 -15.12
CA VAL A 153 -18.98 -5.65 -16.54
C VAL A 153 -18.80 -7.05 -17.10
N ILE A 154 -19.58 -7.41 -18.12
CA ILE A 154 -19.52 -8.73 -18.76
C ILE A 154 -19.12 -8.57 -20.22
N TYR A 155 -17.96 -9.13 -20.57
CA TYR A 155 -17.57 -9.33 -21.96
C TYR A 155 -18.12 -10.67 -22.46
N ASN A 156 -18.51 -10.72 -23.72
CA ASN A 156 -18.98 -11.93 -24.36
C ASN A 156 -18.01 -12.36 -25.46
N ARG A 157 -17.83 -13.68 -25.63
CA ARG A 157 -17.03 -14.28 -26.72
C ARG A 157 -15.59 -13.77 -26.80
N LEU A 158 -14.94 -13.51 -25.67
CA LEU A 158 -13.50 -13.27 -25.68
C LEU A 158 -12.75 -14.55 -26.03
N SER A 159 -11.72 -14.44 -26.86
CA SER A 159 -10.74 -15.52 -27.01
C SER A 159 -9.83 -15.56 -25.80
N ARG A 160 -9.16 -16.70 -25.57
CA ARG A 160 -8.22 -16.84 -24.45
C ARG A 160 -7.13 -15.76 -24.46
N ALA A 161 -6.59 -15.45 -25.64
CA ALA A 161 -5.60 -14.38 -25.79
C ALA A 161 -6.15 -13.00 -25.38
N GLN A 162 -7.42 -12.72 -25.69
CA GLN A 162 -8.10 -11.49 -25.28
C GLN A 162 -8.36 -11.44 -23.77
N GLU A 163 -8.75 -12.56 -23.15
CA GLU A 163 -8.89 -12.67 -21.69
C GLU A 163 -7.56 -12.36 -20.98
N CYS A 164 -6.47 -12.98 -21.44
CA CYS A 164 -5.12 -12.73 -20.91
C CYS A 164 -4.72 -11.26 -21.06
N ARG A 165 -4.94 -10.68 -22.26
CA ARG A 165 -4.62 -9.27 -22.53
C ARG A 165 -5.41 -8.33 -21.64
N LEU A 166 -6.71 -8.55 -21.49
CA LEU A 166 -7.56 -7.74 -20.62
C LEU A 166 -7.14 -7.85 -19.14
N PHE A 167 -6.78 -9.05 -18.68
CA PHE A 167 -6.24 -9.26 -17.34
C PHE A 167 -4.94 -8.46 -17.13
N MET A 168 -4.00 -8.53 -18.08
CA MET A 168 -2.76 -7.77 -18.03
C MET A 168 -3.00 -6.26 -18.05
N ASP A 169 -3.85 -5.78 -18.96
CA ASP A 169 -4.16 -4.36 -19.12
C ASP A 169 -4.72 -3.75 -17.82
N ILE A 170 -5.68 -4.43 -17.19
CA ILE A 170 -6.27 -3.97 -15.93
C ILE A 170 -5.23 -3.91 -14.80
N ASN A 171 -4.40 -4.95 -14.67
CA ASN A 171 -3.47 -5.07 -13.54
C ASN A 171 -2.18 -4.25 -13.71
N THR A 172 -1.80 -3.89 -14.94
CA THR A 172 -0.57 -3.13 -15.21
C THR A 172 -0.80 -1.63 -15.34
N LYS A 173 -1.94 -1.21 -15.90
CA LYS A 173 -2.26 0.22 -16.09
C LYS A 173 -2.76 0.89 -14.81
N GLN A 174 -3.37 0.14 -13.90
CA GLN A 174 -3.77 0.66 -12.59
C GLN A 174 -2.54 0.75 -11.67
N ARG A 175 -1.96 1.95 -11.54
CA ARG A 175 -0.89 2.18 -10.57
C ARG A 175 -1.47 2.28 -9.15
N PRO A 176 -0.89 1.58 -8.15
CA PRO A 176 -1.30 1.76 -6.77
C PRO A 176 -1.07 3.21 -6.33
N VAL A 177 -1.98 3.72 -5.52
CA VAL A 177 -1.83 5.05 -4.90
C VAL A 177 -0.58 5.02 -4.02
N PRO A 178 0.38 5.95 -4.19
CA PRO A 178 1.55 6.03 -3.32
C PRO A 178 1.16 6.14 -1.84
N ASN A 179 1.92 5.49 -0.95
CA ASN A 179 1.62 5.51 0.49
C ASN A 179 1.69 6.91 1.08
N GLU A 180 2.57 7.76 0.53
CA GLU A 180 2.69 9.17 0.88
C GLU A 180 1.35 9.89 0.66
N LEU A 181 0.72 9.71 -0.51
CA LEU A 181 -0.60 10.29 -0.82
C LEU A 181 -1.73 9.68 0.02
N LEU A 182 -1.64 8.41 0.39
CA LEU A 182 -2.63 7.79 1.28
C LEU A 182 -2.63 8.42 2.68
N LEU A 183 -1.47 8.86 3.18
CA LEU A 183 -1.41 9.59 4.45
C LEU A 183 -2.11 10.95 4.32
N ASP A 184 -1.89 11.67 3.22
CA ASP A 184 -2.53 12.96 2.97
C ASP A 184 -4.06 12.82 2.80
N ILE A 185 -4.54 11.77 2.12
CA ILE A 185 -5.98 11.50 1.98
C ILE A 185 -6.63 11.18 3.34
N ARG A 186 -5.97 10.41 4.21
CA ARG A 186 -6.51 10.09 5.55
C ARG A 186 -6.75 11.34 6.39
N ARG A 187 -5.84 12.33 6.29
CA ARG A 187 -6.02 13.65 6.89
C ARG A 187 -7.27 14.34 6.37
N LEU A 188 -7.48 14.33 5.05
CA LEU A 188 -8.66 14.95 4.43
C LEU A 188 -9.98 14.22 4.76
N SER A 189 -9.93 12.94 5.12
CA SER A 189 -11.13 12.15 5.44
C SER A 189 -11.54 12.20 6.91
N GLU A 190 -10.90 13.00 7.77
CA GLU A 190 -11.18 13.11 9.22
C GLU A 190 -11.03 11.77 10.00
N VAL A 191 -10.34 10.78 9.43
CA VAL A 191 -10.06 9.47 10.07
C VAL A 191 -8.60 9.42 10.49
N GLU A 192 -8.14 10.44 11.21
CA GLU A 192 -6.78 10.51 11.74
C GLU A 192 -6.76 10.21 13.23
N THR A 193 -5.88 9.29 13.66
CA THR A 193 -5.65 9.04 15.09
C THR A 193 -4.80 10.15 15.71
N GLU A 194 -4.92 10.40 17.02
CA GLU A 194 -4.07 11.39 17.72
C GLU A 194 -2.56 11.14 17.50
N THR A 195 -2.17 9.86 17.46
CA THR A 195 -0.78 9.49 17.16
C THR A 195 -0.39 9.88 15.73
N GLU A 196 -1.26 9.69 14.75
CA GLU A 196 -0.98 10.10 13.36
C GLU A 196 -0.85 11.61 13.24
N ALA A 197 -1.73 12.37 13.88
CA ALA A 197 -1.66 13.83 13.94
C ALA A 197 -0.34 14.32 14.57
N LEU A 198 0.09 13.70 15.69
CA LEU A 198 1.38 14.03 16.32
C LEU A 198 2.55 13.80 15.36
N LEU A 199 2.62 12.63 14.73
CA LEU A 199 3.69 12.29 13.78
C LEU A 199 3.72 13.25 12.59
N HIS A 200 2.54 13.65 12.10
CA HIS A 200 2.37 14.62 11.03
C HIS A 200 2.96 15.97 11.41
N ASN A 201 2.52 16.51 12.55
CA ASN A 201 2.93 17.83 13.03
C ASN A 201 4.43 17.87 13.30
N VAL A 202 5.01 16.83 13.90
CA VAL A 202 6.45 16.75 14.13
C VAL A 202 7.22 16.74 12.80
N PHE A 203 6.80 15.97 11.80
CA PHE A 203 7.42 15.99 10.47
C PHE A 203 7.38 17.40 9.85
N ASP A 204 6.23 18.06 9.92
CA ASP A 204 6.04 19.40 9.36
C ASP A 204 6.93 20.43 10.05
N LEU A 205 7.11 20.34 11.37
CA LEU A 205 8.06 21.17 12.12
C LEU A 205 9.51 20.95 11.63
N PHE A 206 9.93 19.69 11.45
CA PHE A 206 11.26 19.39 10.88
C PHE A 206 11.41 19.85 9.42
N HIS A 207 10.33 19.91 8.65
CA HIS A 207 10.37 20.31 7.25
C HIS A 207 10.40 21.83 7.08
N THR A 208 9.63 22.56 7.88
CA THR A 208 9.39 23.99 7.72
C THR A 208 10.37 24.86 8.49
N ARG A 209 10.86 24.40 9.65
CA ARG A 209 11.74 25.21 10.48
C ARG A 209 13.18 25.20 9.97
N LYS A 210 13.76 26.40 9.85
CA LYS A 210 15.18 26.58 9.42
C LYS A 210 16.19 26.03 10.41
N ASP A 211 15.80 25.92 11.69
CA ASP A 211 16.64 25.41 12.76
C ASP A 211 16.62 23.86 12.82
N SER A 212 15.92 23.21 11.90
CA SER A 212 15.85 21.75 11.82
C SER A 212 17.20 21.11 11.47
N ALA A 213 17.57 20.05 12.19
CA ALA A 213 18.71 19.18 11.87
C ALA A 213 18.56 18.55 10.47
N LEU A 214 17.31 18.43 9.99
CA LEU A 214 16.94 17.83 8.71
C LEU A 214 16.49 18.89 7.68
N ALA A 215 16.80 20.17 7.89
CA ALA A 215 16.48 21.23 6.95
C ALA A 215 17.04 20.91 5.55
N GLY A 216 16.17 20.90 4.54
CA GLY A 216 16.53 20.55 3.17
C GLY A 216 16.71 19.04 2.89
N LEU A 217 16.55 18.16 3.89
CA LEU A 217 16.76 16.72 3.77
C LEU A 217 15.44 15.90 3.83
N LEU A 218 14.28 16.56 3.82
CA LEU A 218 12.97 15.93 3.89
C LEU A 218 12.18 16.05 2.59
N SER A 219 11.46 14.98 2.22
CA SER A 219 10.57 14.94 1.06
C SER A 219 9.15 14.54 1.48
N PRO A 220 8.18 15.48 1.52
CA PRO A 220 6.84 15.20 2.02
C PRO A 220 6.04 14.21 1.14
N ALA A 221 6.05 14.44 -0.18
CA ALA A 221 5.10 13.83 -1.11
C ALA A 221 5.64 12.59 -1.87
N GLU A 222 6.96 12.44 -1.97
CA GLU A 222 7.56 11.36 -2.76
C GLU A 222 8.91 10.91 -2.19
N ARG A 223 9.39 9.76 -2.65
CA ARG A 223 10.72 9.27 -2.29
C ARG A 223 11.78 9.88 -3.19
N LYS A 224 12.81 10.47 -2.59
CA LYS A 224 13.97 11.02 -3.28
C LYS A 224 15.25 10.41 -2.72
N LYS A 225 16.26 10.27 -3.58
CA LYS A 225 17.59 9.83 -3.17
C LYS A 225 18.17 10.85 -2.18
N ASN A 226 18.79 10.37 -1.10
CA ASN A 226 19.39 11.19 -0.04
C ASN A 226 18.40 12.12 0.70
N MET A 227 17.12 11.77 0.73
CA MET A 227 16.11 12.48 1.51
C MET A 227 15.26 11.50 2.31
N ILE A 228 14.73 11.94 3.44
CA ILE A 228 13.80 11.15 4.27
C ILE A 228 12.38 11.50 3.86
N SER A 229 11.62 10.49 3.42
CA SER A 229 10.19 10.67 3.11
C SER A 229 9.33 10.72 4.38
N ARG A 230 8.13 11.31 4.31
CA ARG A 230 7.15 11.29 5.42
C ARG A 230 6.90 9.88 5.94
N VAL A 231 6.76 8.89 5.05
CA VAL A 231 6.59 7.47 5.43
C VAL A 231 7.78 6.95 6.22
N THR A 232 9.01 7.28 5.80
CA THR A 232 10.24 6.85 6.47
C THR A 232 10.37 7.47 7.85
N PHE A 233 10.10 8.78 7.95
CA PHE A 233 10.14 9.53 9.20
C PHE A 233 9.10 9.01 10.20
N ASN A 234 7.83 8.89 9.77
CA ASN A 234 6.75 8.42 10.62
C ASN A 234 7.00 6.98 11.10
N ALA A 235 7.57 6.11 10.26
CA ALA A 235 7.94 4.77 10.68
C ALA A 235 9.01 4.77 11.79
N ALA A 236 10.03 5.63 11.69
CA ALA A 236 11.09 5.74 12.69
C ALA A 236 10.57 6.35 14.01
N LEU A 237 9.69 7.35 13.91
CA LEU A 237 9.12 7.98 15.10
C LEU A 237 8.09 7.07 15.79
N ARG A 238 7.34 6.25 15.04
CA ARG A 238 6.46 5.21 15.60
C ARG A 238 7.21 4.19 16.43
N SER A 239 8.45 3.81 16.06
CA SER A 239 9.23 2.85 16.86
C SER A 239 9.61 3.36 18.24
N ILE A 240 9.57 4.68 18.46
CA ILE A 240 9.87 5.30 19.76
C ILE A 240 8.67 6.08 20.33
N LYS A 241 7.45 5.79 19.85
CA LYS A 241 6.23 6.50 20.28
C LYS A 241 6.01 6.50 21.79
N GLY A 242 6.50 5.47 22.49
CA GLY A 242 6.41 5.35 23.95
C GLY A 242 7.14 6.45 24.71
N ALA A 243 8.15 7.07 24.10
CA ALA A 243 8.94 8.15 24.72
C ALA A 243 8.21 9.51 24.72
N PHE A 244 7.13 9.65 23.95
CA PHE A 244 6.47 10.94 23.70
C PHE A 244 4.96 10.90 23.92
N VAL A 245 4.47 9.94 24.70
CA VAL A 245 3.03 9.82 24.97
C VAL A 245 2.54 11.07 25.69
N GLY A 246 1.54 11.74 25.09
CA GLY A 246 0.94 12.96 25.64
C GLY A 246 1.76 14.24 25.43
N ALA A 247 2.94 14.17 24.80
CA ALA A 247 3.76 15.35 24.54
C ALA A 247 3.27 16.11 23.28
N PRO A 248 3.21 17.45 23.31
CA PRO A 248 2.85 18.24 22.14
C PRO A 248 3.96 18.20 21.08
N ALA A 249 3.58 18.42 19.81
CA ALA A 249 4.50 18.30 18.68
C ALA A 249 5.75 19.20 18.80
N ASP A 250 5.62 20.41 19.34
CA ASP A 250 6.74 21.33 19.54
C ASP A 250 7.78 20.84 20.56
N GLU A 251 7.35 20.19 21.63
CA GLU A 251 8.27 19.60 22.63
C GLU A 251 9.00 18.39 22.05
N VAL A 252 8.26 17.51 21.36
CA VAL A 252 8.83 16.35 20.67
C VAL A 252 9.85 16.82 19.62
N TYR A 253 9.50 17.84 18.84
CA TYR A 253 10.42 18.48 17.90
C TYR A 253 11.66 19.01 18.62
N GLY A 254 11.51 19.77 19.70
CA GLY A 254 12.63 20.37 20.43
C GLY A 254 13.67 19.34 20.89
N VAL A 255 13.20 18.27 21.53
CA VAL A 255 14.05 17.19 22.04
C VAL A 255 14.72 16.41 20.90
N LEU A 256 13.94 15.98 19.91
CA LEU A 256 14.48 15.22 18.79
C LEU A 256 15.41 16.05 17.91
N ASN A 257 15.14 17.33 17.73
CA ASN A 257 15.99 18.21 16.94
C ASN A 257 17.34 18.40 17.64
N ALA A 258 17.35 18.56 18.97
CA ALA A 258 18.59 18.60 19.76
C ALA A 258 19.40 17.31 19.62
N TYR A 259 18.73 16.16 19.73
CA TYR A 259 19.34 14.84 19.54
C TYR A 259 19.92 14.67 18.13
N LEU A 260 19.16 14.97 17.08
CA LEU A 260 19.60 14.81 15.69
C LEU A 260 20.73 15.78 15.33
N ARG A 261 20.76 17.00 15.89
CA ARG A 261 21.90 17.92 15.75
C ARG A 261 23.17 17.32 16.35
N ALA A 262 23.10 16.75 17.55
CA ALA A 262 24.24 16.07 18.17
C ALA A 262 24.70 14.86 17.33
N CYS A 263 23.77 14.09 16.76
CA CYS A 263 24.09 13.02 15.81
C CYS A 263 24.79 13.54 14.54
N ARG A 264 24.33 14.67 13.96
CA ARG A 264 24.99 15.28 12.80
C ARG A 264 26.41 15.72 13.11
N HIS A 265 26.62 16.34 14.27
CA HIS A 265 27.98 16.69 14.70
C HIS A 265 28.85 15.44 14.83
N GLY A 266 28.35 14.38 15.48
CA GLY A 266 29.06 13.11 15.59
C GLY A 266 29.41 12.47 14.24
N LEU A 267 28.49 12.48 13.28
CA LEU A 267 28.73 12.04 11.90
C LEU A 267 29.73 12.96 11.16
N GLY A 268 29.69 14.26 11.43
CA GLY A 268 30.60 15.27 10.88
C GLY A 268 32.06 15.04 11.26
N LEU A 269 32.33 14.39 12.40
CA LEU A 269 33.68 13.95 12.78
C LEU A 269 34.31 12.98 11.75
N HIS A 270 33.48 12.36 10.91
CA HIS A 270 33.87 11.44 9.84
C HIS A 270 33.56 11.99 8.45
N ALA A 271 33.20 13.29 8.33
CA ALA A 271 32.83 13.96 7.08
C ALA A 271 31.64 13.30 6.34
N ILE A 272 30.63 12.84 7.10
CA ILE A 272 29.45 12.14 6.57
C ILE A 272 28.14 12.63 7.21
N ASP A 273 28.07 13.89 7.65
CA ASP A 273 26.89 14.41 8.33
C ASP A 273 25.64 14.40 7.43
N GLU A 274 25.80 14.58 6.11
CA GLU A 274 24.72 14.46 5.13
C GLU A 274 24.11 13.05 5.06
N ASN A 275 24.85 12.02 5.47
CA ASN A 275 24.33 10.64 5.50
C ASN A 275 23.22 10.45 6.54
N ILE A 276 22.96 11.43 7.41
CA ILE A 276 21.79 11.39 8.31
C ILE A 276 20.48 11.20 7.53
N ALA A 277 20.41 11.62 6.27
CA ALA A 277 19.26 11.43 5.40
C ALA A 277 19.14 10.00 4.82
N ASN A 278 20.14 9.13 5.05
CA ASN A 278 20.06 7.72 4.68
C ASN A 278 18.97 7.03 5.52
N PRO A 279 17.92 6.43 4.91
CA PRO A 279 16.82 5.82 5.64
C PRO A 279 17.21 4.73 6.65
N VAL A 280 18.28 3.98 6.38
CA VAL A 280 18.77 2.92 7.27
C VAL A 280 19.46 3.53 8.48
N LEU A 281 20.35 4.50 8.24
CA LEU A 281 21.05 5.22 9.32
C LEU A 281 20.06 5.97 10.20
N PHE A 282 19.17 6.75 9.58
CA PHE A 282 18.16 7.54 10.28
C PHE A 282 17.34 6.67 11.23
N LYS A 283 16.80 5.54 10.76
CA LYS A 283 16.02 4.62 11.60
C LYS A 283 16.85 4.02 12.72
N ALA A 284 18.11 3.67 12.47
CA ALA A 284 18.99 3.12 13.50
C ALA A 284 19.29 4.16 14.60
N LEU A 285 19.56 5.41 14.22
CA LEU A 285 19.73 6.51 15.17
C LEU A 285 18.45 6.78 15.95
N MET A 286 17.29 6.82 15.29
CA MET A 286 16.00 6.99 15.98
C MET A 286 15.74 5.88 17.01
N LEU A 287 16.13 4.63 16.74
CA LEU A 287 16.02 3.53 17.72
C LEU A 287 16.96 3.70 18.93
N LEU A 288 18.14 4.32 18.74
CA LEU A 288 19.04 4.63 19.86
C LEU A 288 18.52 5.74 20.76
N PHE A 289 17.58 6.55 20.28
CA PHE A 289 17.13 7.76 20.97
C PHE A 289 16.77 7.49 22.43
N THR A 290 15.97 6.47 22.73
CA THR A 290 15.50 6.19 24.09
C THR A 290 16.67 5.93 25.04
N ASN A 291 17.61 5.07 24.63
CA ASN A 291 18.79 4.72 25.42
C ASN A 291 19.70 5.93 25.66
N VAL A 292 19.80 6.83 24.68
CA VAL A 292 20.61 8.05 24.79
C VAL A 292 19.90 9.08 25.66
N ALA A 293 18.59 9.25 25.48
CA ALA A 293 17.77 10.18 26.26
C ALA A 293 17.78 9.80 27.74
N GLU A 294 17.65 8.51 28.09
CA GLU A 294 17.79 8.02 29.46
C GLU A 294 19.14 8.41 30.08
N ARG A 295 20.25 8.20 29.35
CA ARG A 295 21.59 8.60 29.84
C ARG A 295 21.74 10.11 30.02
N VAL A 296 21.11 10.91 29.15
CA VAL A 296 21.07 12.36 29.32
C VAL A 296 20.21 12.75 30.52
N ALA A 297 19.09 12.05 30.74
CA ALA A 297 18.23 12.28 31.89
C ALA A 297 18.99 12.01 33.20
N ASP A 298 19.70 10.88 33.27
CA ASP A 298 20.48 10.47 34.44
C ASP A 298 21.64 11.43 34.74
N ARG A 299 22.38 11.86 33.71
CA ARG A 299 23.58 12.72 33.88
C ARG A 299 23.25 14.19 34.06
N HIS A 300 22.22 14.67 33.37
CA HIS A 300 21.94 16.11 33.20
C HIS A 300 20.55 16.52 33.70
N GLY A 301 19.86 15.64 34.45
CA GLY A 301 18.59 15.94 35.10
C GLY A 301 17.44 16.20 34.13
N GLY A 302 17.38 15.46 33.01
CA GLY A 302 16.31 15.58 32.01
C GLY A 302 16.41 16.81 31.09
N LYS A 303 17.54 17.53 31.11
CA LYS A 303 17.77 18.68 30.23
C LYS A 303 18.26 18.24 28.85
N TYR A 304 17.35 18.09 27.90
CA TYR A 304 17.62 17.58 26.54
C TYR A 304 18.17 18.66 25.57
N THR A 305 19.32 19.25 25.89
CA THR A 305 19.99 20.23 25.01
C THR A 305 20.96 19.54 24.05
N VAL A 306 21.37 20.25 22.97
CA VAL A 306 22.37 19.72 22.02
C VAL A 306 23.66 19.34 22.75
N ALA A 307 24.18 20.22 23.61
CA ALA A 307 25.41 19.98 24.36
C ALA A 307 25.32 18.74 25.26
N ASN A 308 24.17 18.54 25.93
CA ASN A 308 23.98 17.39 26.82
C ASN A 308 23.86 16.08 26.02
N PHE A 309 23.25 16.11 24.84
CA PHE A 309 23.28 14.96 23.92
C PHE A 309 24.68 14.69 23.39
N GLU A 310 25.45 15.72 23.06
CA GLU A 310 26.83 15.58 22.57
C GLU A 310 27.76 14.95 23.61
N ASP A 311 27.62 15.29 24.89
CA ASP A 311 28.37 14.65 25.99
C ASP A 311 28.23 13.11 26.00
N VAL A 312 27.04 12.61 25.64
CA VAL A 312 26.77 11.17 25.55
C VAL A 312 27.20 10.60 24.20
N LEU A 313 26.92 11.30 23.10
CA LEU A 313 27.05 10.77 21.73
C LEU A 313 28.44 10.92 21.13
N ILE A 314 29.14 12.03 21.37
CA ILE A 314 30.44 12.31 20.73
C ILE A 314 31.49 11.23 21.06
N PRO A 315 31.63 10.75 22.32
CA PRO A 315 32.54 9.65 22.62
C PRO A 315 32.22 8.37 21.83
N PHE A 316 30.93 8.09 21.59
CA PHE A 316 30.48 6.97 20.77
C PHE A 316 30.87 7.18 19.30
N PHE A 317 30.55 8.34 18.71
CA PHE A 317 30.86 8.63 17.32
C PHE A 317 32.37 8.64 17.03
N ARG A 318 33.21 9.13 17.95
CA ARG A 318 34.68 9.09 17.81
C ARG A 318 35.24 7.67 17.68
N ARG A 319 34.57 6.67 18.26
CA ARG A 319 35.00 5.26 18.20
C ARG A 319 34.51 4.53 16.96
N LEU A 320 33.54 5.08 16.24
CA LEU A 320 33.02 4.45 15.02
C LEU A 320 34.09 4.42 13.93
N LYS A 321 34.16 3.31 13.23
CA LYS A 321 34.99 3.11 12.05
C LYS A 321 34.14 3.19 10.79
N LYS A 322 34.76 3.36 9.63
CA LYS A 322 34.05 3.31 8.33
C LYS A 322 33.28 1.99 8.12
N SER A 323 33.73 0.90 8.72
CA SER A 323 33.02 -0.39 8.72
C SER A 323 31.66 -0.33 9.40
N ASP A 324 31.46 0.61 10.30
CA ASP A 324 30.30 0.69 11.19
C ASP A 324 29.21 1.61 10.58
N LEU A 325 29.44 2.07 9.35
CA LEU A 325 28.47 2.83 8.55
C LEU A 325 27.54 1.90 7.76
N PRO A 326 26.33 2.36 7.39
CA PRO A 326 25.41 1.56 6.59
C PRO A 326 26.05 1.10 5.28
N ARG A 327 25.98 -0.20 5.01
CA ARG A 327 26.42 -0.81 3.74
C ARG A 327 25.24 -1.38 2.98
N ALA A 328 25.40 -1.62 1.68
CA ALA A 328 24.37 -2.25 0.87
C ALA A 328 23.91 -3.58 1.49
N GLY A 329 22.60 -3.75 1.67
CA GLY A 329 22.00 -4.94 2.28
C GLY A 329 21.93 -4.94 3.82
N MET A 330 22.51 -3.96 4.52
CA MET A 330 22.41 -3.86 5.97
C MET A 330 21.04 -3.31 6.40
N SER A 331 20.37 -3.97 7.35
CA SER A 331 19.11 -3.47 7.92
C SER A 331 19.35 -2.46 9.04
N HIS A 332 18.36 -1.61 9.29
CA HIS A 332 18.41 -0.62 10.38
C HIS A 332 18.46 -1.30 11.77
N THR A 333 17.88 -2.49 11.92
CA THR A 333 17.92 -3.26 13.17
C THR A 333 19.31 -3.77 13.49
N VAL A 334 20.03 -4.33 12.51
CA VAL A 334 21.41 -4.80 12.67
C VAL A 334 22.34 -3.62 12.99
N LEU A 335 22.15 -2.49 12.31
CA LEU A 335 22.92 -1.28 12.57
C LEU A 335 22.66 -0.74 13.98
N HIS A 336 21.40 -0.71 14.42
CA HIS A 336 21.01 -0.32 15.77
C HIS A 336 21.64 -1.23 16.84
N GLU A 337 21.63 -2.56 16.66
CA GLU A 337 22.27 -3.49 17.59
C GLU A 337 23.77 -3.23 17.72
N HIS A 338 24.44 -2.99 16.60
CA HIS A 338 25.86 -2.66 16.59
C HIS A 338 26.13 -1.34 17.34
N TYR A 339 25.35 -0.30 17.06
CA TYR A 339 25.49 0.99 17.74
C TYR A 339 25.17 0.91 19.23
N SER A 340 24.15 0.16 19.62
CA SER A 340 23.80 -0.07 21.02
C SER A 340 24.95 -0.73 21.79
N LYS A 341 25.61 -1.73 21.19
CA LYS A 341 26.80 -2.37 21.78
C LYS A 341 27.96 -1.38 21.91
N ALA A 342 28.26 -0.62 20.87
CA ALA A 342 29.35 0.37 20.88
C ALA A 342 29.10 1.55 21.85
N LEU A 343 27.83 1.92 22.05
CA LEU A 343 27.40 2.93 23.02
C LEU A 343 27.60 2.44 24.46
N SER A 344 27.42 1.13 24.72
CA SER A 344 27.64 0.51 26.04
C SER A 344 29.10 0.13 26.32
N ALA A 345 29.92 -0.15 25.29
CA ALA A 345 31.32 -0.52 25.43
C ALA A 345 32.24 0.59 26.00
N GLY A 346 31.73 1.82 26.16
CA GLY A 346 32.47 2.93 26.78
C GLY A 346 32.37 2.99 28.31
N PHE A 347 31.69 2.05 28.97
CA PHE A 347 31.59 2.03 30.43
C PHE A 347 32.80 1.31 31.05
N LEU A 348 33.71 2.07 31.65
CA LEU A 348 34.80 1.56 32.48
C LEU A 348 34.53 2.00 33.93
N LEU A 349 34.31 1.05 34.84
CA LEU A 349 34.10 1.31 36.28
C LEU A 349 35.20 2.21 36.87
N LYS A 350 36.43 2.06 36.37
CA LYS A 350 37.62 2.82 36.77
C LYS A 350 37.57 4.30 36.38
N GLN A 351 36.76 4.71 35.40
CA GLN A 351 36.60 6.13 35.06
C GLN A 351 35.54 6.82 35.93
N TRP A 352 34.68 6.05 36.60
CA TRP A 352 33.63 6.58 37.50
C TRP A 352 34.05 6.61 38.97
N LEU A 353 34.89 5.67 39.39
CA LEU A 353 35.39 5.61 40.77
C LEU A 353 36.50 6.62 41.08
N PHE A 354 37.07 7.27 40.05
CA PHE A 354 38.22 8.18 40.17
C PHE A 354 38.03 9.50 39.39
N ALA A 355 36.77 9.90 39.13
CA ALA A 355 36.41 11.19 38.55
C ALA A 355 36.08 12.22 39.63
#